data_AF-A0A1X2HHB1-F1
#
_entry.id   AF-A0A1X2HHB1-F1
#
_cell.length_a   1.000
_cell.length_b   1.000
_cell.length_c   1.000
_cell.angle_alpha   90.00
_cell.angle_beta   90.00
_cell.angle_gamma   90.00
#
_symmetry.space_group_name_H-M   'P 1'
#
loop_
_entity.id
_entity.type
_entity.pdbx_description
1 polymer ?
#
loop_
_entity_poly.entity_id
_entity_poly.type
_entity_poly.pdbx_seq_one_letter_code
_entity_poly.pdbx_strand_id
1 'polypeptide(L)'
;MYKETRDEETNVHVWWEEWNSAWINVSNAYHFFENTEHGDLLWSSEKSGYRHLYMVSKQGDIYPVTEGEWCVMDLSLWVDESRHLVYFMAKKDTPLEAHLYVTCYLPGQHAIRRLTQPNYHHHIAMDPIAGVVVDTLSSLFQPQTVVVRHLIYKDDDELPSVSDVDPRTRLLLPVLPRLEDMAQIMEREGPRQQLLAIPTMELPSPDLVPPIGTIRPEIFSFIHKGKLFSSSHRPAVSHHVL
;
A
#
# COMPACT_ATOMS: atom_id res chain seq x y z
N MET A 1 -48.53 -0.54 16.82
CA MET A 1 -47.62 0.47 17.43
C MET A 1 -46.28 -0.21 17.71
N TYR A 2 -45.38 -0.21 16.73
CA TYR A 2 -43.96 -0.46 17.01
C TYR A 2 -43.38 0.90 17.37
N LYS A 3 -43.01 1.07 18.64
CA LYS A 3 -42.24 2.23 19.07
C LYS A 3 -40.79 1.94 18.71
N GLU A 4 -40.31 2.59 17.67
CA GLU A 4 -38.89 2.69 17.36
C GLU A 4 -38.30 3.65 18.41
N THR A 5 -37.56 3.08 19.38
CA THR A 5 -36.69 3.83 20.27
C THR A 5 -35.61 4.47 19.40
N ARG A 6 -35.67 5.80 19.22
CA ARG A 6 -34.54 6.57 18.71
C ARG A 6 -33.42 6.44 19.73
N ASP A 7 -32.42 5.63 19.40
CA ASP A 7 -31.14 5.66 20.07
C ASP A 7 -30.52 7.05 19.89
N GLU A 8 -29.79 7.46 20.92
CA GLU A 8 -29.15 8.76 21.15
C GLU A 8 -28.50 9.34 19.87
N GLU A 9 -28.67 10.65 19.64
CA GLU A 9 -28.15 11.36 18.46
C GLU A 9 -26.65 11.12 18.26
N THR A 10 -26.28 10.19 17.38
CA THR A 10 -24.92 10.07 16.86
C THR A 10 -24.55 11.38 16.18
N ASN A 11 -23.78 12.22 16.87
CA ASN A 11 -23.29 13.47 16.33
C ASN A 11 -22.16 13.18 15.33
N VAL A 12 -22.48 13.20 14.04
CA VAL A 12 -21.51 13.00 12.96
C VAL A 12 -20.72 14.29 12.75
N HIS A 13 -19.41 14.23 12.96
CA HIS A 13 -18.51 15.35 12.72
C HIS A 13 -17.69 15.11 11.45
N VAL A 14 -17.80 16.02 10.47
CA VAL A 14 -16.99 15.98 9.24
C VAL A 14 -15.71 16.78 9.48
N TRP A 15 -14.56 16.13 9.40
CA TRP A 15 -13.25 16.76 9.62
C TRP A 15 -12.65 17.30 8.33
N TRP A 16 -12.89 16.59 7.23
CA TRP A 16 -12.35 16.91 5.92
C TRP A 16 -13.36 16.54 4.84
N GLU A 17 -13.50 17.41 3.85
CA GLU A 17 -14.26 17.17 2.64
C GLU A 17 -13.42 17.64 1.45
N GLU A 18 -13.31 16.81 0.42
CA GLU A 18 -12.56 17.12 -0.79
C GLU A 18 -13.35 16.77 -2.04
N TRP A 19 -13.22 17.64 -3.04
CA TRP A 19 -13.86 17.51 -4.34
C TRP A 19 -12.81 17.73 -5.43
N ASN A 20 -12.88 16.92 -6.47
CA ASN A 20 -12.04 17.05 -7.66
C ASN A 20 -12.90 16.81 -8.91
N SER A 21 -12.74 17.65 -9.93
CA SER A 21 -13.50 17.54 -11.19
C SER A 21 -13.17 16.30 -12.00
N ALA A 22 -12.00 15.69 -11.77
CA ALA A 22 -11.56 14.48 -12.46
C ALA A 22 -11.98 13.22 -11.68
N TRP A 23 -11.28 12.93 -10.58
CA TRP A 23 -11.56 11.83 -9.65
C TRP A 23 -10.77 12.02 -8.34
N ILE A 24 -11.10 11.23 -7.31
CA ILE A 24 -10.35 11.18 -6.05
C ILE A 24 -9.58 9.86 -5.98
N ASN A 25 -8.26 9.96 -5.82
CA ASN A 25 -7.40 8.82 -5.53
C ASN A 25 -7.43 8.54 -4.01
N VAL A 26 -8.17 7.51 -3.61
CA VAL A 26 -8.26 7.07 -2.20
C VAL A 26 -6.89 6.62 -1.72
N SER A 27 -6.51 7.05 -0.52
CA SER A 27 -5.17 6.87 0.02
C SER A 27 -5.19 6.34 1.46
N ASN A 28 -4.21 5.51 1.80
CA ASN A 28 -3.95 5.02 3.15
C ASN A 28 -2.92 5.89 3.90
N ALA A 29 -2.47 6.99 3.30
CA ALA A 29 -1.55 7.94 3.92
C ALA A 29 -2.30 8.90 4.88
N TYR A 30 -2.74 8.37 6.02
CA TYR A 30 -3.34 9.14 7.11
C TYR A 30 -2.89 8.64 8.47
N HIS A 31 -3.03 9.48 9.50
CA HIS A 31 -2.73 9.13 10.88
C HIS A 31 -3.61 9.91 11.85
N PHE A 32 -4.28 9.22 12.77
CA PHE A 32 -5.04 9.83 13.86
C PHE A 32 -4.16 9.94 15.09
N PHE A 33 -4.05 11.14 15.67
CA PHE A 33 -3.30 11.37 16.89
C PHE A 33 -4.15 10.97 18.11
N GLU A 34 -3.59 10.14 19.00
CA GLU A 34 -4.31 9.64 20.18
C GLU A 34 -4.38 10.67 21.31
N ASN A 35 -3.54 11.71 21.27
CA ASN A 35 -3.09 12.42 22.45
C ASN A 35 -3.71 13.81 22.69
N THR A 36 -4.76 14.18 21.94
CA THR A 36 -5.47 15.45 22.17
C THR A 36 -6.90 15.16 22.62
N GLU A 37 -7.44 15.94 23.57
CA GLU A 37 -8.85 15.86 24.02
C GLU A 37 -9.86 15.95 22.87
N HIS A 38 -9.38 16.33 21.69
CA HIS A 38 -10.14 16.60 20.48
C HIS A 38 -9.69 15.75 19.28
N GLY A 39 -8.53 15.10 19.32
CA GLY A 39 -7.91 14.40 18.19
C GLY A 39 -7.44 15.37 17.09
N ASP A 40 -6.29 15.08 16.50
CA ASP A 40 -5.85 15.69 15.24
C ASP A 40 -5.72 14.58 14.18
N LEU A 41 -5.75 14.96 12.91
CA LEU A 41 -5.64 14.06 11.77
C LEU A 41 -4.57 14.55 10.80
N LEU A 42 -3.58 13.70 10.54
CA LEU A 42 -2.72 13.86 9.38
C LEU A 42 -3.40 13.22 8.17
N TRP A 43 -3.61 13.99 7.11
CA TRP A 43 -4.35 13.56 5.92
C TRP A 43 -3.58 13.85 4.64
N SER A 44 -3.58 12.90 3.70
CA SER A 44 -3.03 13.13 2.36
C SER A 44 -4.09 13.61 1.38
N SER A 45 -3.80 14.69 0.63
CA SER A 45 -4.71 15.24 -0.38
C SER A 45 -3.95 15.68 -1.64
N GLU A 46 -4.61 15.59 -2.79
CA GLU A 46 -4.10 16.05 -4.09
C GLU A 46 -4.62 17.45 -4.46
N LYS A 47 -5.23 18.18 -3.52
CA LYS A 47 -5.84 19.50 -3.77
C LYS A 47 -4.91 20.54 -4.42
N SER A 48 -3.60 20.38 -4.25
CA SER A 48 -2.58 21.26 -4.84
C SER A 48 -2.21 20.91 -6.29
N GLY A 49 -2.67 19.77 -6.80
CA GLY A 49 -2.20 19.14 -8.04
C GLY A 49 -1.22 17.97 -7.78
N TYR A 50 -0.59 17.93 -6.61
CA TYR A 50 0.26 16.82 -6.14
C TYR A 50 -0.21 16.32 -4.77
N ARG A 51 -0.03 15.01 -4.50
CA ARG A 51 -0.37 14.44 -3.18
C ARG A 51 0.59 14.99 -2.13
N HIS A 52 0.05 15.68 -1.13
CA HIS A 52 0.78 16.21 0.01
C HIS A 52 0.07 15.92 1.32
N LEU A 53 0.82 16.00 2.42
CA LEU A 53 0.31 15.86 3.78
C LEU A 53 -0.22 17.19 4.30
N TYR A 54 -1.36 17.13 4.97
CA TYR A 54 -2.02 18.24 5.64
C TYR A 54 -2.36 17.83 7.06
N MET A 55 -2.10 18.71 8.01
CA MET A 55 -2.67 18.56 9.34
C MET A 55 -4.09 19.10 9.33
N VAL A 56 -5.00 18.38 9.96
CA VAL A 56 -6.41 18.71 10.13
C VAL A 56 -6.73 18.59 11.62
N SER A 57 -6.91 19.73 12.28
CA SER A 57 -7.31 19.77 13.68
C SER A 57 -8.84 19.69 13.79
N LYS A 58 -9.35 19.11 14.87
CA LYS A 58 -10.80 19.10 15.14
C LYS A 58 -11.39 20.50 15.29
N GLN A 59 -10.60 21.50 15.67
CA GLN A 59 -11.04 22.90 15.75
C GLN A 59 -11.29 23.51 14.36
N GLY A 60 -10.91 22.81 13.28
CA GLY A 60 -11.09 23.22 11.89
C GLY A 60 -9.83 23.85 11.28
N ASP A 61 -8.74 23.92 12.03
CA ASP A 61 -7.47 24.43 11.52
C ASP A 61 -6.82 23.42 10.57
N ILE A 62 -6.48 23.88 9.37
CA ILE A 62 -5.87 23.07 8.32
C ILE A 62 -4.61 23.77 7.84
N TYR A 63 -3.48 23.08 7.83
CA TYR A 63 -2.23 23.60 7.28
C TYR A 63 -1.41 22.53 6.54
N PRO A 64 -0.65 22.91 5.49
CA PRO A 64 0.22 21.98 4.78
C PRO A 64 1.41 21.57 5.65
N VAL A 65 1.70 20.27 5.68
CA VAL A 65 2.92 19.70 6.27
C VAL A 65 3.99 19.50 5.20
N THR A 66 3.59 19.28 3.95
CA THR A 66 4.48 19.19 2.79
C THR A 66 3.93 19.97 1.62
N GLU A 67 4.81 20.47 0.75
CA GLU A 67 4.44 21.23 -0.46
C GLU A 67 5.52 21.13 -1.55
N GLY A 68 5.12 21.40 -2.80
CA GLY A 68 6.01 21.53 -3.96
C GLY A 68 5.52 20.78 -5.19
N GLU A 69 6.36 20.74 -6.23
CA GLU A 69 6.04 20.05 -7.49
C GLU A 69 6.46 18.56 -7.44
N TRP A 70 5.97 17.83 -6.44
CA TRP A 70 6.29 16.41 -6.22
C TRP A 70 5.22 15.74 -5.36
N CYS A 71 5.13 14.41 -5.40
CA CYS A 71 4.07 13.68 -4.68
C CYS A 71 4.60 12.80 -3.53
N VAL A 72 3.85 12.83 -2.43
CA VAL A 72 3.85 11.82 -1.37
C VAL A 72 3.19 10.56 -1.94
N MET A 73 3.74 9.40 -1.61
CA MET A 73 3.19 8.11 -2.03
C MET A 73 1.97 7.75 -1.20
N ASP A 74 1.05 7.02 -1.82
CA ASP A 74 -0.09 6.40 -1.14
C ASP A 74 0.37 5.16 -0.37
N LEU A 75 1.00 5.39 0.78
CA LEU A 75 1.47 4.38 1.71
C LEU A 75 1.22 4.87 3.14
N SER A 76 1.13 3.94 4.09
CA SER A 76 0.99 4.29 5.50
C SER A 76 2.13 5.19 5.97
N LEU A 77 1.77 6.14 6.84
CA LEU A 77 2.71 7.06 7.46
C LEU A 77 3.29 6.44 8.73
N TRP A 78 4.51 6.82 9.08
CA TRP A 78 5.05 6.55 10.42
C TRP A 78 5.18 7.87 11.15
N VAL A 79 4.64 7.95 12.36
CA VAL A 79 4.60 9.18 13.15
C VAL A 79 5.29 8.94 14.48
N ASP A 80 6.18 9.87 14.83
CA ASP A 80 6.77 9.97 16.16
C ASP A 80 6.14 11.19 16.85
N GLU A 81 5.12 10.94 17.66
CA GLU A 81 4.41 11.99 18.38
C GLU A 81 5.30 12.69 19.42
N SER A 82 6.31 11.99 19.97
CA SER A 82 7.18 12.52 21.02
C SER A 82 8.14 13.58 20.49
N ARG A 83 8.57 13.44 19.23
CA ARG A 83 9.48 14.37 18.55
C ARG A 83 8.78 15.26 17.53
N HIS A 84 7.47 15.08 17.37
CA HIS A 84 6.65 15.76 16.38
C HIS A 84 7.08 15.55 14.93
N LEU A 85 7.51 14.33 14.60
CA LEU A 85 8.02 13.98 13.27
C LEU A 85 7.06 13.05 12.53
N VAL A 86 6.94 13.26 11.22
CA VAL A 86 6.32 12.30 10.30
C VAL A 86 7.35 11.81 9.28
N TYR A 87 7.36 10.50 9.09
CA TYR A 87 8.12 9.81 8.08
C TYR A 87 7.18 9.30 6.99
N PHE A 88 7.58 9.49 5.74
CA PHE A 88 6.75 9.18 4.59
C PHE A 88 7.59 8.85 3.36
N MET A 89 7.02 8.05 2.46
CA MET A 89 7.61 7.77 1.17
C MET A 89 7.17 8.83 0.16
N ALA A 90 8.09 9.36 -0.65
CA ALA A 90 7.77 10.35 -1.68
C ALA A 90 8.69 10.26 -2.90
N LYS A 91 8.29 10.95 -3.96
CA LYS A 91 9.05 11.13 -5.20
C LYS A 91 9.54 12.58 -5.36
N LYS A 92 10.08 13.14 -4.27
CA LYS A 92 10.51 14.55 -4.19
C LYS A 92 11.75 14.84 -5.03
N ASP A 93 12.75 13.97 -4.97
CA ASP A 93 14.02 14.18 -5.68
C ASP A 93 13.91 13.87 -7.17
N THR A 94 13.14 12.83 -7.54
CA THR A 94 12.86 12.46 -8.93
C THR A 94 11.60 11.61 -9.00
N PRO A 95 10.78 11.72 -10.07
CA PRO A 95 9.61 10.87 -10.27
C PRO A 95 9.94 9.38 -10.46
N LEU A 96 11.20 9.05 -10.74
CA LEU A 96 11.69 7.69 -10.96
C LEU A 96 12.01 6.95 -9.66
N GLU A 97 12.40 7.67 -8.60
CA GLU A 97 12.91 7.08 -7.35
C GLU A 97 11.98 7.40 -6.19
N ALA A 98 11.56 6.36 -5.47
CA ALA A 98 10.88 6.52 -4.20
C ALA A 98 11.93 6.56 -3.08
N HIS A 99 11.81 7.55 -2.20
CA HIS A 99 12.70 7.71 -1.05
C HIS A 99 11.91 7.92 0.24
N LEU A 100 12.57 7.62 1.36
CA LEU A 100 12.08 7.95 2.68
C LEU A 100 12.44 9.40 3.02
N TYR A 101 11.46 10.14 3.49
CA TYR A 101 11.65 11.49 3.99
C TYR A 101 11.11 11.61 5.41
N VAL A 102 11.62 12.62 6.12
CA VAL A 102 11.15 13.05 7.43
C VAL A 102 10.95 14.56 7.43
N THR A 103 9.91 15.01 8.11
CA THR A 103 9.66 16.43 8.40
C THR A 103 8.96 16.58 9.76
N CYS A 104 9.04 17.77 10.33
CA CYS A 104 8.20 18.17 11.46
C CYS A 104 6.77 18.44 10.97
N TYR A 105 5.77 17.94 11.69
CA TYR A 105 4.37 18.13 11.35
C TYR A 105 3.71 19.32 12.07
N LEU A 106 4.44 20.03 12.94
CA LEU A 106 3.91 21.20 13.64
C LEU A 106 3.65 22.37 12.67
N PRO A 107 2.82 23.35 13.05
CA PRO A 107 2.61 24.54 12.23
C PRO A 107 3.92 25.26 11.92
N GLY A 108 4.09 25.71 10.67
CA GLY A 108 5.29 26.41 10.21
C GLY A 108 5.91 25.76 8.98
N GLN A 109 6.89 26.43 8.38
CA GLN A 109 7.65 25.88 7.26
C GLN A 109 8.86 25.11 7.81
N HIS A 110 8.83 23.79 7.65
CA HIS A 110 9.88 22.90 8.15
C HIS A 110 10.70 22.32 7.01
N ALA A 111 11.98 22.05 7.28
CA ALA A 111 12.83 21.39 6.31
C ALA A 111 12.39 19.93 6.14
N ILE A 112 12.43 19.44 4.89
CA ILE A 112 12.21 18.03 4.58
C ILE A 112 13.56 17.38 4.33
N ARG A 113 13.87 16.31 5.06
CA ARG A 113 15.13 15.57 4.92
C ARG A 113 14.91 14.20 4.30
N ARG A 114 15.72 13.89 3.28
CA ARG A 114 15.81 12.54 2.70
C ARG A 114 16.66 11.64 3.60
N LEU A 115 16.17 10.45 3.89
CA LEU A 115 16.81 9.46 4.77
C LEU A 115 17.40 8.26 3.99
N THR A 116 17.10 8.15 2.70
CA THR A 116 17.67 7.13 1.81
C THR A 116 18.69 7.70 0.84
N GLN A 117 19.53 6.81 0.29
CA GLN A 117 20.55 7.16 -0.68
C GLN A 117 19.94 7.40 -2.08
N PRO A 118 20.50 8.27 -2.92
CA PRO A 118 20.02 8.50 -4.28
C PRO A 118 20.43 7.35 -5.22
N ASN A 119 19.84 7.30 -6.42
CA ASN A 119 20.11 6.32 -7.49
C ASN A 119 19.54 4.92 -7.25
N TYR A 120 18.63 4.80 -6.29
CA TYR A 120 17.93 3.57 -5.96
C TYR A 120 16.45 3.87 -5.72
N HIS A 121 15.62 2.90 -6.04
CA HIS A 121 14.23 2.91 -5.60
C HIS A 121 14.13 2.19 -4.26
N HIS A 122 13.46 2.81 -3.30
CA HIS A 122 13.35 2.29 -1.94
C HIS A 122 11.92 1.89 -1.60
N HIS A 123 11.78 0.78 -0.89
CA HIS A 123 10.57 0.38 -0.21
C HIS A 123 10.89 0.15 1.27
N ILE A 124 10.26 0.93 2.14
CA ILE A 124 10.59 0.98 3.57
C ILE A 124 9.51 0.31 4.40
N ALA A 125 9.95 -0.42 5.41
CA ALA A 125 9.16 -0.69 6.61
C ALA A 125 9.96 -0.18 7.82
N MET A 126 9.33 0.57 8.72
CA MET A 126 10.05 1.12 9.87
C MET A 126 9.19 1.18 11.12
N ASP A 127 9.87 1.34 12.25
CA ASP A 127 9.30 1.70 13.54
C ASP A 127 10.10 2.90 14.08
N PRO A 128 9.50 4.09 14.13
CA PRO A 128 10.20 5.29 14.61
C PRO A 128 10.49 5.25 16.12
N ILE A 129 9.66 4.54 16.90
CA ILE A 129 9.82 4.40 18.35
C ILE A 129 11.00 3.49 18.65
N ALA A 130 11.08 2.34 17.97
CA ALA A 130 12.23 1.44 18.07
C ALA A 130 13.48 2.00 17.37
N GLY A 131 13.33 3.01 16.52
CA GLY A 131 14.42 3.63 15.77
C GLY A 131 15.04 2.69 14.72
N VAL A 132 14.25 1.77 14.16
CA VAL A 132 14.71 0.77 13.18
C VAL A 132 14.04 1.00 11.84
N VAL A 133 14.83 0.96 10.78
CA VAL A 133 14.40 1.13 9.38
C VAL A 133 14.86 -0.08 8.58
N VAL A 134 13.91 -0.80 7.98
CA VAL A 134 14.16 -1.87 7.02
C VAL A 134 13.99 -1.31 5.63
N ASP A 135 15.10 -1.20 4.89
CA ASP A 135 15.13 -0.66 3.54
C ASP A 135 15.32 -1.78 2.51
N THR A 136 14.31 -1.95 1.66
CA THR A 136 14.38 -2.80 0.47
C THR A 136 14.67 -1.91 -0.72
N LEU A 137 15.90 -1.98 -1.24
CA LEU A 137 16.37 -1.11 -2.31
C LEU A 137 16.81 -1.88 -3.55
N SER A 138 16.59 -1.29 -4.73
CA SER A 138 17.06 -1.82 -6.01
C SER A 138 17.35 -0.70 -7.02
N SER A 139 18.08 -1.03 -8.08
CA SER A 139 18.28 -0.14 -9.23
C SER A 139 18.32 -0.96 -10.52
N LEU A 140 18.36 -0.30 -11.68
CA LEU A 140 18.48 -0.98 -12.97
C LEU A 140 19.73 -1.85 -13.09
N PHE A 141 20.78 -1.53 -12.33
CA PHE A 141 22.09 -2.20 -12.39
C PHE A 141 22.39 -3.03 -11.16
N GLN A 142 21.56 -2.96 -10.11
CA GLN A 142 21.78 -3.69 -8.87
C GLN A 142 20.51 -4.45 -8.46
N PRO A 143 20.62 -5.77 -8.20
CA PRO A 143 19.50 -6.56 -7.71
C PRO A 143 18.99 -6.04 -6.36
N GLN A 144 17.73 -6.38 -6.07
CA GLN A 144 17.08 -6.03 -4.81
C GLN A 144 17.91 -6.51 -3.61
N THR A 145 18.15 -5.60 -2.69
CA THR A 145 18.86 -5.83 -1.44
C THR A 145 18.01 -5.32 -0.29
N VAL A 146 17.96 -6.06 0.80
CA VAL A 146 17.35 -5.61 2.05
C VAL A 146 18.45 -5.26 3.04
N VAL A 147 18.37 -4.08 3.65
CA VAL A 147 19.29 -3.63 4.70
C VAL A 147 18.51 -3.14 5.90
N VAL A 148 19.01 -3.43 7.10
CA VAL A 148 18.50 -2.84 8.34
C VAL A 148 19.41 -1.69 8.74
N ARG A 149 18.81 -0.54 9.05
CA ARG A 149 19.47 0.68 9.51
C ARG A 149 18.80 1.21 10.77
N HIS A 150 19.52 2.06 11.50
CA HIS A 150 19.03 2.70 12.71
C HIS A 150 18.84 4.21 12.51
N LEU A 151 17.83 4.78 13.15
CA LEU A 151 17.67 6.22 13.25
C LEU A 151 18.63 6.78 14.30
N ILE A 152 19.35 7.83 13.93
CA ILE A 152 20.31 8.52 14.80
C ILE A 152 19.80 9.95 15.01
N TYR A 153 19.48 10.25 16.26
CA TYR A 153 19.10 11.58 16.73
C TYR A 153 20.32 12.24 17.38
N LYS A 154 20.59 13.50 17.04
CA LYS A 154 21.67 14.30 17.61
C LYS A 154 21.04 15.51 18.28
N ASP A 155 21.59 15.94 19.41
CA ASP A 155 21.02 17.06 20.19
C ASP A 155 21.03 18.39 19.40
N ASP A 156 21.98 18.55 18.47
CA ASP A 156 22.12 19.75 17.62
C ASP A 156 21.28 19.70 16.33
N ASP A 157 20.52 18.63 16.09
CA ASP A 157 19.82 18.41 14.82
C ASP A 157 18.33 18.12 15.05
N GLU A 158 17.48 18.94 14.43
CA GLU A 158 16.01 18.82 14.55
C GLU A 158 15.47 17.55 13.89
N LEU A 159 16.15 17.04 12.87
CA LEU A 159 15.71 15.87 12.11
C LEU A 159 16.71 14.73 12.29
N PRO A 160 16.24 13.46 12.31
CA PRO A 160 17.13 12.33 12.41
C PRO A 160 18.02 12.19 11.17
N SER A 161 19.07 11.41 11.34
CA SER A 161 19.85 10.82 10.26
C SER A 161 19.72 9.29 10.33
N VAL A 162 20.18 8.60 9.29
CA VAL A 162 20.19 7.14 9.28
C VAL A 162 21.62 6.65 9.39
N SER A 163 21.82 5.56 10.15
CA SER A 163 23.13 4.92 10.29
C SER A 163 23.65 4.44 8.93
N ASP A 164 24.98 4.36 8.84
CA ASP A 164 25.62 3.65 7.73
C ASP A 164 25.16 2.18 7.69
N VAL A 165 25.21 1.59 6.51
CA VAL A 165 24.85 0.19 6.31
C VAL A 165 25.93 -0.69 6.94
N ASP A 166 25.59 -1.43 7.99
CA ASP A 166 26.46 -2.50 8.50
C ASP A 166 26.42 -3.65 7.47
N PRO A 167 27.57 -4.11 6.93
CA PRO A 167 27.62 -5.26 6.03
C PRO A 167 26.95 -6.52 6.60
N ARG A 168 26.87 -6.67 7.93
CA ARG A 168 26.22 -7.78 8.62
C ARG A 168 24.69 -7.71 8.59
N THR A 169 24.10 -6.54 8.39
CA THR A 169 22.63 -6.35 8.34
C THR A 169 22.07 -6.42 6.92
N ARG A 170 22.94 -6.75 5.95
CA ARG A 170 22.58 -6.85 4.53
C ARG A 170 22.10 -8.25 4.19
N LEU A 171 20.82 -8.37 3.88
CA LEU A 171 20.20 -9.55 3.30
C LEU A 171 20.13 -9.36 1.78
N LEU A 172 20.99 -10.08 1.06
CA LEU A 172 20.86 -10.22 -0.39
C LEU A 172 19.75 -11.24 -0.66
N LEU A 173 18.61 -10.77 -1.14
CA LEU A 173 17.60 -11.68 -1.68
C LEU A 173 18.14 -12.20 -3.01
N PRO A 174 18.18 -13.53 -3.25
CA PRO A 174 18.54 -14.03 -4.56
C PRO A 174 17.52 -13.52 -5.56
N VAL A 175 17.97 -12.71 -6.52
CA VAL A 175 17.19 -12.50 -7.73
C VAL A 175 17.15 -13.85 -8.41
N LEU A 176 15.96 -14.44 -8.50
CA LEU A 176 15.77 -15.64 -9.30
C LEU A 176 16.27 -15.29 -10.71
N PRO A 177 17.26 -16.01 -11.26
CA PRO A 177 17.70 -15.77 -12.63
C PRO A 177 16.49 -15.85 -13.54
N ARG A 178 16.45 -15.00 -14.57
CA ARG A 178 15.39 -15.10 -15.58
C ARG A 178 15.45 -16.51 -16.19
N LEU A 179 14.30 -17.07 -16.56
CA LEU A 179 14.24 -18.39 -17.22
C LEU A 179 15.20 -18.50 -18.42
N GLU A 180 15.46 -17.37 -19.08
CA GLU A 180 16.40 -17.22 -20.19
C GLU A 180 17.87 -17.41 -19.77
N ASP A 181 18.24 -16.98 -18.56
CA ASP A 181 19.58 -17.15 -17.98
C ASP A 181 19.79 -18.58 -17.43
N MET A 182 18.71 -19.31 -17.12
CA MET A 182 18.78 -20.71 -16.66
C MET A 182 19.19 -21.68 -17.76
N ALA A 183 18.87 -21.38 -19.03
CA ALA A 183 19.27 -22.20 -20.17
C ALA A 183 20.81 -22.27 -20.30
N GLN A 184 21.52 -21.16 -20.03
CA GLN A 184 22.98 -21.12 -20.08
C GLN A 184 23.66 -21.80 -18.89
N ILE A 185 22.98 -21.89 -17.74
CA ILE A 185 23.50 -22.57 -16.55
C ILE A 185 23.32 -24.09 -16.68
N MET A 186 22.24 -24.56 -17.30
CA MET A 186 22.04 -25.99 -17.59
C MET A 186 22.93 -26.52 -18.72
N GLU A 187 23.36 -25.66 -19.66
CA GLU A 187 24.28 -26.07 -20.74
C GLU A 187 25.74 -26.24 -20.29
N ARG A 188 26.13 -25.68 -19.15
CA ARG A 188 27.51 -25.76 -18.63
C ARG A 188 27.81 -26.98 -17.77
N GLU A 189 26.79 -27.72 -17.34
CA GLU A 189 26.95 -28.93 -16.52
C GLU A 189 26.64 -30.16 -17.37
N GLY A 190 27.69 -30.74 -17.98
CA GLY A 190 27.65 -32.11 -18.46
C GLY A 190 28.97 -32.83 -18.16
N PRO A 191 29.02 -34.18 -18.05
CA PRO A 191 27.92 -35.14 -18.06
C PRO A 191 27.94 -36.10 -16.85
N ARG A 192 26.78 -36.37 -16.25
CA ARG A 192 26.28 -37.69 -15.76
C ARG A 192 25.27 -37.49 -14.64
N GLN A 193 24.01 -37.82 -14.91
CA GLN A 193 23.31 -38.89 -14.21
C GLN A 193 22.08 -39.31 -15.05
N GLN A 194 21.89 -40.62 -15.17
CA GLN A 194 20.91 -41.28 -16.02
C GLN A 194 19.49 -40.86 -15.64
N LEU A 195 18.74 -40.35 -16.62
CA LEU A 195 17.30 -40.19 -16.53
C LEU A 195 16.64 -41.58 -16.59
N LEU A 196 16.00 -42.03 -15.52
CA LEU A 196 15.12 -43.20 -15.56
C LEU A 196 13.92 -42.86 -16.45
N ALA A 197 13.65 -43.72 -17.43
CA ALA A 197 12.58 -43.56 -18.40
C ALA A 197 11.20 -43.52 -17.71
N ILE A 198 10.42 -42.48 -18.00
CA ILE A 198 8.98 -42.43 -17.74
C ILE A 198 8.29 -42.90 -19.03
N PRO A 199 7.30 -43.82 -18.97
CA PRO A 199 6.72 -44.42 -20.16
C PRO A 199 5.92 -43.39 -20.97
N THR A 200 6.14 -43.40 -22.28
CA THR A 200 5.47 -42.55 -23.27
C THR A 200 3.96 -42.83 -23.31
N MET A 201 3.12 -41.83 -23.06
CA MET A 201 1.74 -41.81 -23.53
C MET A 201 1.70 -41.13 -24.90
N GLU A 202 1.27 -41.84 -25.94
CA GLU A 202 1.04 -41.28 -27.27
C GLU A 202 -0.23 -40.41 -27.28
N LEU A 203 -0.11 -39.18 -27.80
CA LEU A 203 -1.24 -38.30 -28.11
C LEU A 203 -1.73 -38.57 -29.54
N PRO A 204 -3.05 -38.59 -29.80
CA PRO A 204 -3.57 -38.80 -31.15
C PRO A 204 -3.40 -37.55 -32.03
N SER A 205 -3.20 -37.79 -33.33
CA SER A 205 -2.90 -36.82 -34.39
C SER A 205 -4.01 -35.77 -34.62
N PRO A 206 -3.68 -34.56 -35.12
CA PRO A 206 -4.64 -33.49 -35.32
C PRO A 206 -5.13 -33.48 -36.77
N ASP A 207 -6.34 -33.98 -37.01
CA ASP A 207 -7.06 -33.69 -38.26
C ASP A 207 -8.57 -33.66 -38.00
N LEU A 208 -9.15 -32.45 -38.05
CA LEU A 208 -10.52 -32.10 -38.48
C LEU A 208 -10.95 -30.77 -37.84
N VAL A 209 -10.71 -29.66 -38.54
CA VAL A 209 -11.35 -28.36 -38.28
C VAL A 209 -12.44 -28.14 -39.33
N PRO A 210 -13.73 -27.98 -38.96
CA PRO A 210 -14.71 -27.36 -39.83
C PRO A 210 -14.88 -25.84 -39.56
N PRO A 211 -15.39 -25.06 -40.53
CA PRO A 211 -15.14 -23.63 -40.64
C PRO A 211 -16.05 -22.72 -39.81
N ILE A 212 -15.56 -21.49 -39.61
CA ILE A 212 -16.16 -20.37 -38.89
C ILE A 212 -17.54 -20.00 -39.44
N GLY A 213 -18.56 -20.09 -38.57
CA GLY A 213 -19.94 -19.66 -38.82
C GLY A 213 -20.27 -18.33 -38.16
N THR A 214 -20.51 -17.33 -39.01
CA THR A 214 -21.27 -16.07 -38.89
C THR A 214 -21.89 -15.69 -37.53
N ILE A 215 -21.44 -14.55 -37.00
CA ILE A 215 -22.07 -13.82 -35.88
C ILE A 215 -23.39 -13.17 -36.36
N ARG A 216 -24.51 -13.47 -35.69
CA ARG A 216 -25.75 -12.69 -35.79
C ARG A 216 -25.90 -11.76 -34.56
N PRO A 217 -26.43 -10.54 -34.70
CA PRO A 217 -26.29 -9.50 -33.68
C PRO A 217 -27.59 -9.29 -32.90
N GLU A 218 -27.93 -10.13 -31.91
CA GLU A 218 -29.03 -9.81 -30.98
C GLU A 218 -28.84 -10.49 -29.63
N ILE A 219 -28.32 -9.78 -28.62
CA ILE A 219 -28.80 -9.86 -27.22
C ILE A 219 -28.60 -8.48 -26.56
N PHE A 220 -29.69 -7.72 -26.48
CA PHE A 220 -29.85 -6.57 -25.59
C PHE A 220 -30.76 -6.97 -24.43
N SER A 221 -30.40 -6.52 -23.22
CA SER A 221 -31.24 -6.37 -22.01
C SER A 221 -31.75 -7.63 -21.29
N PHE A 222 -31.37 -7.75 -20.01
CA PHE A 222 -32.24 -7.80 -18.82
C PHE A 222 -31.45 -8.42 -17.65
N ILE A 223 -31.21 -7.65 -16.59
CA ILE A 223 -31.54 -8.01 -15.20
C ILE A 223 -31.67 -6.69 -14.46
N HIS A 224 -32.93 -6.33 -14.20
CA HIS A 224 -33.33 -5.29 -13.28
C HIS A 224 -34.32 -5.95 -12.30
N LYS A 225 -34.05 -5.81 -11.00
CA LYS A 225 -34.98 -5.95 -9.85
C LYS A 225 -35.52 -7.35 -9.46
N GLY A 226 -35.27 -7.69 -8.19
CA GLY A 226 -36.07 -8.60 -7.36
C GLY A 226 -35.52 -8.54 -5.92
N LYS A 227 -35.91 -7.58 -5.07
CA LYS A 227 -37.09 -7.49 -4.19
C LYS A 227 -37.24 -8.64 -3.16
N LEU A 228 -37.29 -8.19 -1.91
CA LEU A 228 -37.53 -8.88 -0.64
C LEU A 228 -38.98 -9.40 -0.46
N PHE A 229 -39.11 -10.31 0.52
CA PHE A 229 -40.17 -10.48 1.55
C PHE A 229 -40.98 -11.80 1.64
N SER A 230 -41.06 -12.21 2.91
CA SER A 230 -41.78 -13.27 3.65
C SER A 230 -43.25 -13.57 3.32
N SER A 231 -43.76 -14.73 3.78
CA SER A 231 -44.80 -14.77 4.84
C SER A 231 -45.01 -16.17 5.46
N SER A 232 -45.69 -16.16 6.61
CA SER A 232 -45.96 -17.14 7.69
C SER A 232 -47.00 -18.26 7.44
N HIS A 233 -46.90 -19.40 8.16
CA HIS A 233 -47.95 -19.99 9.05
C HIS A 233 -47.50 -21.32 9.75
N ARG A 234 -47.90 -21.52 11.03
CA ARG A 234 -47.74 -22.73 11.89
C ARG A 234 -48.95 -23.72 11.74
N PRO A 235 -49.22 -24.72 12.64
CA PRO A 235 -48.59 -26.04 12.89
C PRO A 235 -49.60 -27.24 12.93
N ALA A 236 -49.14 -28.51 13.05
CA ALA A 236 -49.86 -29.68 13.62
C ALA A 236 -48.86 -30.87 13.79
N VAL A 237 -48.47 -31.33 14.99
CA VAL A 237 -49.12 -32.24 16.00
C VAL A 237 -48.98 -33.76 15.71
N SER A 238 -48.18 -34.39 16.60
CA SER A 238 -48.21 -35.74 17.22
C SER A 238 -48.27 -37.05 16.41
N HIS A 239 -47.35 -37.97 16.72
CA HIS A 239 -47.58 -39.21 17.50
C HIS A 239 -46.21 -39.75 18.00
N HIS A 240 -45.95 -39.74 19.31
CA HIS A 240 -46.15 -40.85 20.27
C HIS A 240 -45.13 -42.01 20.11
N VAL A 241 -44.27 -42.20 21.11
CA VAL A 241 -44.25 -43.34 22.06
C VAL A 241 -42.81 -43.59 22.56
N LEU A 242 -42.69 -43.54 23.90
CA LEU A 242 -41.62 -43.96 24.83
C LEU A 242 -40.32 -43.15 24.86
#